data_AF-A0A947KX99-F1
#
_entry.id   AF-A0A947KX99-F1
#
_cell.length_a   1.000
_cell.length_b   1.000
_cell.length_c   1.000
_cell.angle_alpha   90.00
_cell.angle_beta   90.00
_cell.angle_gamma   90.00
#
_symmetry.space_group_name_H-M   'P 1'
#
loop_
_entity.id
_entity.type
_entity.pdbx_description
1 polymer ?
#
loop_
_entity_poly.entity_id
_entity_poly.type
_entity_poly.pdbx_seq_one_letter_code
_entity_poly.pdbx_strand_id
1 'polypeptide(L)'
;MSSALDRLKDLTNKISSYEMARKDNIAILKKLYTEIGINKKVEDFSGLFEFKAINLSGASLLSENLGEIKKGKYLQVLAIAYDKDAAVKSKNISLAYYGRAENVEGELKDKVVEFIIRYRFEKSFITLEHYYEMLEVFNKKT
;
A
#
# COMPACT_ATOMS: atom_id res chain seq x y z
N MET A 1 -27.31 -27.48 -16.55
CA MET A 1 -26.23 -28.08 -15.72
C MET A 1 -24.92 -27.47 -16.21
N SER A 2 -24.01 -26.90 -15.41
CA SER A 2 -23.82 -26.93 -13.96
C SER A 2 -23.42 -25.53 -13.45
N SER A 3 -24.39 -24.71 -13.03
CA SER A 3 -24.11 -23.35 -12.55
C SER A 3 -23.26 -23.31 -11.28
N ALA A 4 -23.22 -24.41 -10.51
CA ALA A 4 -22.37 -24.53 -9.33
C ALA A 4 -20.90 -24.78 -9.72
N LEU A 5 -20.64 -25.61 -10.74
CA LEU A 5 -19.29 -25.89 -11.22
C LEU A 5 -18.68 -24.65 -11.91
N ASP A 6 -19.47 -23.91 -12.68
CA ASP A 6 -19.02 -22.68 -13.32
C ASP A 6 -18.73 -21.58 -12.27
N ARG A 7 -19.60 -21.43 -11.26
CA ARG A 7 -19.33 -20.54 -10.11
C ARG A 7 -18.08 -20.94 -9.34
N LEU A 8 -17.85 -22.25 -9.13
CA LEU A 8 -16.65 -22.74 -8.46
C LEU A 8 -15.39 -22.40 -9.27
N LYS A 9 -15.41 -22.62 -10.59
CA LYS A 9 -14.32 -22.25 -11.48
C LYS A 9 -14.06 -20.74 -11.46
N ASP A 10 -15.09 -19.92 -11.52
CA ASP A 10 -14.95 -18.46 -11.46
C ASP A 10 -14.37 -17.96 -10.13
N LEU A 11 -14.77 -18.57 -9.01
CA LEU A 11 -14.21 -18.28 -7.69
C LEU A 11 -12.74 -18.70 -7.61
N THR A 12 -12.40 -19.91 -8.05
CA THR A 12 -11.02 -20.40 -8.07
C THR A 12 -10.14 -19.51 -8.95
N ASN A 13 -10.60 -19.15 -10.15
CA ASN A 13 -9.87 -18.25 -11.06
C ASN A 13 -9.66 -16.86 -10.45
N LYS A 14 -10.65 -16.32 -9.73
CA LYS A 14 -10.50 -15.05 -9.01
C LYS A 14 -9.48 -15.16 -7.88
N ILE A 15 -9.53 -16.21 -7.07
CA ILE A 15 -8.58 -16.42 -5.96
C ILE A 15 -7.15 -16.54 -6.52
N SER A 16 -6.93 -17.42 -7.50
CA SER A 16 -5.62 -17.62 -8.10
C SER A 16 -5.07 -16.36 -8.78
N SER A 17 -5.93 -15.54 -9.39
CA SER A 17 -5.48 -14.27 -9.98
C SER A 17 -5.08 -13.24 -8.92
N TYR A 18 -5.77 -13.17 -7.79
CA TYR A 18 -5.35 -12.31 -6.67
C TYR A 18 -4.05 -12.76 -6.01
N GLU A 19 -3.85 -14.06 -5.79
CA GLU A 19 -2.61 -14.60 -5.22
C GLU A 19 -1.40 -14.29 -6.11
N MET A 20 -1.55 -14.51 -7.43
CA MET A 20 -0.52 -14.18 -8.41
C MET A 20 -0.23 -12.67 -8.41
N ALA A 21 -1.28 -11.83 -8.40
CA ALA A 21 -1.14 -10.39 -8.33
C ALA A 21 -0.41 -9.93 -7.05
N ARG A 22 -0.68 -10.55 -5.89
CA ARG A 22 0.03 -10.25 -4.62
C ARG A 22 1.50 -10.63 -4.70
N LYS A 23 1.83 -11.79 -5.25
CA LYS A 23 3.22 -12.24 -5.39
C LYS A 23 4.04 -11.25 -6.23
N ASP A 24 3.50 -10.86 -7.38
CA ASP A 24 4.16 -9.89 -8.27
C ASP A 24 4.21 -8.49 -7.61
N ASN A 25 3.14 -8.11 -6.92
CA ASN A 25 3.06 -6.85 -6.19
C ASN A 25 4.16 -6.72 -5.14
N ILE A 26 4.37 -7.75 -4.30
CA ILE A 26 5.41 -7.75 -3.27
C ILE A 26 6.81 -7.61 -3.88
N ALA A 27 7.09 -8.34 -4.97
CA ALA A 27 8.40 -8.28 -5.63
C ALA A 27 8.70 -6.86 -6.14
N ILE A 28 7.72 -6.23 -6.81
CA ILE A 28 7.86 -4.86 -7.32
C ILE A 28 7.93 -3.85 -6.17
N LEU A 29 7.09 -4.00 -5.14
CA LEU A 29 7.08 -3.12 -3.98
C LEU A 29 8.42 -3.13 -3.26
N LYS A 30 9.06 -4.29 -3.11
CA LYS A 30 10.39 -4.43 -2.49
C LYS A 30 11.50 -3.78 -3.33
N LYS A 31 11.40 -3.86 -4.65
CA LYS A 31 12.29 -3.14 -5.57
C LYS A 31 12.14 -1.62 -5.39
N LEU A 32 10.91 -1.11 -5.50
CA LEU A 32 10.60 0.32 -5.36
C LEU A 32 11.00 0.88 -3.99
N TYR A 33 10.74 0.12 -2.91
CA TYR A 33 11.15 0.44 -1.55
C TYR A 33 12.64 0.82 -1.43
N THR A 34 13.49 0.10 -2.17
CA THR A 34 14.93 0.37 -2.22
C THR A 34 15.26 1.51 -3.18
N GLU A 35 14.69 1.49 -4.40
CA GLU A 35 15.00 2.47 -5.45
C GLU A 35 14.65 3.90 -5.07
N ILE A 36 13.50 4.11 -4.42
CA ILE A 36 13.08 5.45 -3.99
C ILE A 36 13.65 5.82 -2.60
N GLY A 37 14.39 4.91 -1.96
CA GLY A 37 15.13 5.19 -0.73
C GLY A 37 14.31 5.12 0.57
N ILE A 38 13.15 4.47 0.60
CA ILE A 38 12.37 4.26 1.83
C ILE A 38 13.16 3.42 2.84
N ASN A 39 13.96 2.48 2.33
CA ASN A 39 14.84 1.61 3.09
C ASN A 39 15.83 2.36 4.00
N LYS A 40 16.10 3.64 3.72
CA LYS A 40 16.98 4.47 4.55
C LYS A 40 16.35 4.89 5.88
N LYS A 41 15.02 4.75 6.02
CA LYS A 41 14.27 5.20 7.20
C LYS A 41 13.45 4.09 7.84
N VAL A 42 12.99 3.14 7.04
CA VAL A 42 12.38 1.90 7.50
C VAL A 42 13.35 0.83 7.02
N GLU A 43 14.19 0.26 7.88
CA GLU A 43 15.29 -0.61 7.44
C GLU A 43 14.79 -2.00 7.01
N ASP A 44 13.78 -2.50 7.72
CA ASP A 44 13.14 -3.76 7.40
C ASP A 44 11.88 -3.54 6.55
N PHE A 45 11.76 -4.32 5.47
CA PHE A 45 10.64 -4.19 4.53
C PHE A 45 9.29 -4.50 5.19
N SER A 46 9.24 -5.49 6.09
CA SER A 46 7.99 -5.86 6.78
C SER A 46 7.50 -4.74 7.69
N GLY A 47 8.42 -3.94 8.23
CA GLY A 47 8.15 -2.72 8.99
C GLY A 47 7.29 -1.69 8.27
N LEU A 48 7.20 -1.72 6.92
CA LEU A 48 6.24 -0.88 6.18
C LEU A 48 4.80 -1.13 6.61
N PHE A 49 4.46 -2.39 6.92
CA PHE A 49 3.10 -2.79 7.20
C PHE A 49 2.69 -2.54 8.66
N GLU A 50 3.61 -2.14 9.53
CA GLU A 50 3.32 -1.69 10.89
C GLU A 50 2.66 -0.29 10.90
N PHE A 51 2.88 0.50 9.84
CA PHE A 51 2.20 1.79 9.72
C PHE A 51 0.70 1.60 9.51
N LYS A 52 -0.08 2.48 10.14
CA LYS A 52 -1.53 2.54 9.94
C LYS A 52 -1.87 2.88 8.49
N ALA A 53 -1.12 3.82 7.90
CA ALA A 53 -1.26 4.23 6.52
C ALA A 53 0.05 4.86 6.00
N ILE A 54 0.24 4.82 4.68
CA ILE A 54 1.26 5.59 3.97
C ILE A 54 0.56 6.39 2.87
N ASN A 55 0.91 7.68 2.78
CA ASN A 55 0.31 8.67 1.90
C ASN A 55 1.37 9.43 1.11
N LEU A 56 0.92 10.06 0.03
CA LEU A 56 1.74 10.89 -0.86
C LEU A 56 1.27 12.36 -0.80
N SER A 57 2.21 13.25 -0.58
CA SER A 57 2.07 14.68 -0.89
C SER A 57 2.74 14.97 -2.24
N GLY A 58 2.29 16.02 -2.94
CA GLY A 58 2.95 16.52 -4.15
C GLY A 58 2.45 15.93 -5.47
N ALA A 59 1.80 14.76 -5.46
CA ALA A 59 1.13 14.19 -6.63
C ALA A 59 -0.28 13.70 -6.30
N SER A 60 -1.10 13.51 -7.32
CA SER A 60 -2.42 12.87 -7.17
C SER A 60 -2.32 11.35 -7.09
N LEU A 61 -3.21 10.75 -6.30
CA LEU A 61 -3.44 9.31 -6.19
C LEU A 61 -4.87 8.94 -6.61
N LEU A 62 -5.61 9.88 -7.19
CA LEU A 62 -6.94 9.63 -7.73
C LEU A 62 -6.82 9.00 -9.11
N SER A 63 -7.76 8.15 -9.48
CA SER A 63 -7.73 7.40 -10.75
C SER A 63 -7.76 8.31 -11.98
N GLU A 64 -8.53 9.38 -11.92
CA GLU A 64 -8.80 10.32 -13.01
C GLU A 64 -7.59 11.18 -13.38
N ASN A 65 -6.65 11.36 -12.45
CA ASN A 65 -5.45 12.18 -12.67
C ASN A 65 -4.22 11.63 -11.94
N LEU A 66 -4.09 10.31 -11.91
CA LEU A 66 -3.02 9.62 -11.18
C LEU A 66 -1.64 10.17 -11.57
N GLY A 67 -0.86 10.58 -10.57
CA GLY A 67 0.49 11.13 -10.78
C GLY A 67 0.52 12.58 -11.28
N GLU A 68 -0.61 13.27 -11.42
CA GLU A 68 -0.63 14.70 -11.72
C GLU A 68 0.04 15.49 -10.58
N ILE A 69 0.98 16.38 -10.93
CA ILE A 69 1.74 17.18 -9.98
C ILE A 69 0.87 18.27 -9.36
N LYS A 70 0.94 18.37 -8.03
CA LYS A 70 0.34 19.46 -7.26
C LYS A 70 1.36 20.59 -7.10
N LYS A 71 1.30 21.59 -7.98
CA LYS A 71 2.23 22.74 -7.98
C LYS A 71 2.32 23.41 -6.60
N GLY A 72 3.54 23.75 -6.20
CA GLY A 72 3.81 24.43 -4.92
C GLY A 72 3.77 23.50 -3.71
N LYS A 73 3.60 22.18 -3.91
CA LYS A 73 3.72 21.16 -2.87
C LYS A 73 5.04 20.40 -3.03
N TYR A 74 5.47 19.78 -1.94
CA TYR A 74 6.61 18.87 -1.95
C TYR A 74 6.16 17.45 -2.26
N LEU A 75 6.92 16.75 -3.11
CA LEU A 75 6.77 15.32 -3.29
C LEU A 75 7.36 14.62 -2.07
N GLN A 76 6.49 14.01 -1.27
CA GLN A 76 6.88 13.45 0.03
C GLN A 76 6.02 12.24 0.38
N VAL A 77 6.67 11.19 0.86
CA VAL A 77 6.02 9.99 1.41
C VAL A 77 5.89 10.16 2.91
N LEU A 78 4.66 10.06 3.40
CA LEU A 78 4.30 10.27 4.81
C LEU A 78 3.61 9.02 5.35
N ALA A 79 4.11 8.47 6.46
CA ALA A 79 3.48 7.38 7.19
C ALA A 79 2.75 7.88 8.42
N ILE A 80 1.70 7.18 8.81
CA ILE A 80 1.01 7.36 10.10
C ILE A 80 1.40 6.18 10.97
N ALA A 81 2.27 6.42 11.95
CA ALA A 81 2.56 5.46 12.99
C ALA A 81 1.45 5.49 14.04
N TYR A 82 1.10 4.32 14.57
CA TYR A 82 0.16 4.20 15.69
C TYR A 82 0.90 3.66 16.91
N ASP A 83 0.85 4.41 17.99
CA ASP A 83 1.41 4.03 19.28
C ASP A 83 0.26 3.97 20.29
N LYS A 84 0.02 2.78 20.86
CA LYS A 84 -1.09 2.56 21.80
C LYS A 84 -0.84 3.22 23.15
N ASP A 85 0.42 3.43 23.50
CA ASP A 85 0.90 3.82 24.82
C ASP A 85 1.28 5.31 24.88
N ALA A 86 1.38 5.98 23.73
CA ALA A 86 1.62 7.42 23.65
C ALA A 86 0.36 8.27 23.94
N ALA A 87 0.56 9.44 24.55
CA ALA A 87 -0.49 10.44 24.76
C ALA A 87 -1.14 10.92 23.44
N VAL A 88 -0.34 11.02 22.36
CA VAL A 88 -0.83 11.23 20.99
C VAL A 88 -0.60 9.94 20.21
N LYS A 89 -1.68 9.17 20.04
CA LYS A 89 -1.62 7.83 19.47
C LYS A 89 -1.28 7.75 17.99
N SER A 90 -1.31 8.87 17.26
CA SER A 90 -1.05 8.89 15.83
C SER A 90 -0.06 9.99 15.48
N LYS A 91 1.05 9.60 14.86
CA LYS A 91 2.12 10.53 14.48
C LYS A 91 2.42 10.40 12.99
N ASN A 92 2.49 11.55 12.31
CA ASN A 92 2.98 11.61 10.95
C ASN A 92 4.51 11.53 10.94
N ILE A 93 5.05 10.64 10.11
CA ILE A 93 6.48 10.44 9.92
C ILE A 93 6.78 10.60 8.44
N SER A 94 7.70 11.50 8.10
CA SER A 94 8.24 11.59 6.74
C SER A 94 9.14 10.39 6.46
N LEU A 95 8.76 9.51 5.53
CA LEU A 95 9.59 8.39 5.11
C LEU A 95 10.62 8.81 4.06
N ALA A 96 10.23 9.68 3.11
CA ALA A 96 11.13 10.22 2.09
C ALA A 96 10.64 11.58 1.60
N TYR A 97 11.58 12.44 1.21
CA TYR A 97 11.34 13.78 0.67
C TYR A 97 12.19 13.96 -0.59
N TYR A 98 11.56 14.39 -1.68
CA TYR A 98 12.20 14.48 -3.00
C TYR A 98 12.30 15.91 -3.54
N GLY A 99 11.90 16.91 -2.75
CA GLY A 99 11.87 18.31 -3.18
C GLY A 99 10.50 18.76 -3.68
N ARG A 100 10.48 19.94 -4.32
CA ARG A 100 9.26 20.52 -4.91
C ARG A 100 8.75 19.61 -6.02
N ALA A 101 7.47 19.26 -5.99
CA ALA A 101 6.91 18.27 -6.89
C ALA A 101 7.09 18.67 -8.37
N GLU A 102 6.97 19.96 -8.70
CA GLU A 102 7.23 20.49 -10.04
C GLU A 102 8.67 20.32 -10.55
N ASN A 103 9.64 20.06 -9.67
CA ASN A 103 11.06 19.90 -10.01
C ASN A 103 11.53 18.44 -9.96
N VAL A 104 10.66 17.50 -9.57
CA VAL A 104 11.03 16.08 -9.52
C VAL A 104 10.97 15.50 -10.92
N GLU A 105 11.99 14.72 -11.26
CA GLU A 105 12.04 13.97 -12.52
C GLU A 105 10.81 13.05 -12.67
N GLY A 106 10.26 13.01 -13.89
CA GLY A 106 9.04 12.24 -14.19
C GLY A 106 9.13 10.78 -13.76
N GLU A 107 10.25 10.12 -14.06
CA GLU A 107 10.46 8.71 -13.73
C GLU A 107 10.48 8.46 -12.21
N LEU A 108 11.19 9.30 -11.45
CA LEU A 108 11.22 9.19 -9.98
C LEU A 108 9.83 9.42 -9.40
N LYS A 109 9.09 10.42 -9.91
CA LYS A 109 7.72 10.68 -9.49
C LYS A 109 6.80 9.49 -9.77
N ASP A 110 6.91 8.87 -10.95
CA ASP A 110 6.10 7.68 -11.30
C ASP A 110 6.42 6.50 -10.38
N LYS A 111 7.70 6.24 -10.08
CA LYS A 111 8.12 5.21 -9.10
C LYS A 111 7.55 5.45 -7.71
N VAL A 112 7.55 6.70 -7.24
CA VAL A 112 6.98 7.07 -5.94
C VAL A 112 5.46 6.87 -5.92
N VAL A 113 4.75 7.23 -6.99
CA VAL A 113 3.31 7.00 -7.11
C VAL A 113 3.00 5.50 -7.12
N GLU A 114 3.72 4.71 -7.93
CA GLU A 114 3.54 3.26 -7.99
C GLU A 114 3.80 2.62 -6.62
N PHE A 115 4.86 3.01 -5.92
CA PHE A 115 5.16 2.50 -4.58
C PHE A 115 3.96 2.64 -3.63
N ILE A 116 3.29 3.80 -3.65
CA ILE A 116 2.15 4.06 -2.77
C ILE A 116 0.96 3.18 -3.13
N ILE A 117 0.69 2.99 -4.43
CA ILE A 117 -0.40 2.12 -4.88
C ILE A 117 -0.12 0.66 -4.54
N ARG A 118 1.10 0.17 -4.78
CA ARG A 118 1.56 -1.18 -4.47
C ARG A 118 1.48 -1.46 -2.96
N TYR A 119 1.92 -0.50 -2.13
CA TYR A 119 1.77 -0.57 -0.68
C TYR A 119 0.31 -0.66 -0.26
N ARG A 120 -0.56 0.22 -0.78
CA ARG A 120 -1.99 0.24 -0.44
C ARG A 120 -2.70 -1.04 -0.86
N PHE A 121 -2.34 -1.59 -2.01
CA PHE A 121 -2.84 -2.87 -2.47
C PHE A 121 -2.54 -3.97 -1.45
N GLU A 122 -1.26 -4.12 -1.07
CA GLU A 122 -0.86 -5.15 -0.10
C GLU A 122 -1.48 -4.93 1.28
N LYS A 123 -1.44 -3.69 1.80
CA LYS A 123 -2.02 -3.33 3.10
C LYS A 123 -3.52 -3.65 3.15
N SER A 124 -4.22 -3.53 2.03
CA SER A 124 -5.65 -3.89 1.95
C SER A 124 -5.87 -5.39 2.11
N PHE A 125 -5.02 -6.24 1.52
CA PHE A 125 -5.09 -7.68 1.74
C PHE A 125 -4.76 -8.09 3.16
N ILE A 126 -3.72 -7.50 3.76
CA ILE A 126 -3.39 -7.73 5.18
C ILE A 126 -4.58 -7.34 6.07
N THR A 127 -5.23 -6.22 5.76
CA THR A 127 -6.42 -5.77 6.50
C THR A 127 -7.61 -6.73 6.32
N LEU A 128 -7.82 -7.21 5.09
CA LEU A 128 -8.87 -8.19 4.79
C LEU A 128 -8.64 -9.50 5.56
N GLU A 129 -7.42 -10.02 5.53
CA GLU A 129 -7.01 -11.24 6.23
C GLU A 129 -7.20 -11.09 7.75
N HIS A 130 -6.77 -9.96 8.33
CA HIS A 130 -7.01 -9.65 9.73
C HIS A 130 -8.50 -9.70 10.11
N TYR A 131 -9.37 -9.08 9.31
CA TYR A 131 -10.81 -9.14 9.58
C TYR A 131 -11.40 -10.52 9.36
N TYR A 132 -10.91 -11.28 8.38
CA TYR A 132 -11.32 -12.66 8.16
C TYR A 132 -11.03 -13.52 9.40
N GLU A 133 -9.82 -13.42 9.97
CA GLU A 133 -9.45 -14.10 11.21
C GLU A 133 -10.31 -13.66 12.41
N MET A 134 -10.58 -12.36 12.54
CA MET A 134 -11.44 -11.84 13.61
C MET A 134 -12.87 -12.40 13.52
N LEU A 135 -13.38 -12.61 12.30
CA LEU A 135 -14.73 -13.15 12.07
C LEU A 135 -14.84 -14.63 12.50
N GLU A 136 -13.74 -15.39 12.52
CA GLU A 136 -13.76 -16.79 12.97
C GLU A 136 -14.26 -16.94 14.41
N VAL A 137 -14.00 -15.96 15.28
CA VAL A 137 -14.48 -15.94 16.66
C VAL A 137 -16.01 -15.94 16.73
N PHE A 138 -16.67 -15.29 15.77
CA PHE A 138 -18.13 -15.22 15.68
C PHE A 138 -18.71 -16.43 14.94
N ASN A 139 -17.96 -16.98 13.97
CA ASN A 139 -18.37 -18.13 13.18
C ASN A 139 -18.23 -19.46 13.93
N LYS A 140 -17.49 -19.51 15.06
CA LYS A 140 -17.45 -20.65 16.00
C LYS A 140 -18.73 -20.84 16.83
N LYS A 141 -19.89 -20.37 16.34
CA LYS A 141 -21.21 -20.75 16.84
C LYS A 141 -21.99 -21.46 15.73
N THR A 142 -21.82 -22.78 15.64
CA THR A 142 -22.85 -23.84 15.81
C THR A 142 -22.14 -25.18 15.62
#